data_AF-A0A5N7MIE7-F1
#
_entry.id   AF-A0A5N7MIE7-F1
#
_cell.length_a   1.000
_cell.length_b   1.000
_cell.length_c   1.000
_cell.angle_alpha   90.00
_cell.angle_beta   90.00
_cell.angle_gamma   90.00
#
_symmetry.space_group_name_H-M   'P 1'
#
loop_
_entity.id
_entity.type
_entity.pdbx_description
1 polymer ?
#
loop_
_entity_poly.entity_id
_entity_poly.type
_entity_poly.pdbx_seq_one_letter_code
_entity_poly.pdbx_strand_id
1 'polypeptide(L)'
;MNDSRPFGDFAPSGLARWVIDRTRGLPEGWAGRRLALMLRRLAMKSLKGLPLDLETFGVRMRLYPYKNVCERRILFTPQYFDTDEIRILSSRIVDGFTFIDVGSNVGWYALSVAREAGAVPTRILAVEPQPEIFDRLIYNIRQNPSCTIKAVDCAVADKTGELTLFLDPLNRGEASLKIVNSSQTDAIRVPAVTMLELLSREGLTRVDAIKLDVEGAEDLVLDPFFRDAPASLYPSLFVVANVPERWQIDVVKLLKSKGYRQILETKMNLAFERS
;
A
#
# COMPACT_ATOMS: atom_id res chain seq x y z
N MET A 1 3.61 12.93 14.87
CA MET A 1 2.75 13.99 15.44
C MET A 1 1.62 14.16 14.45
N ASN A 2 0.41 13.69 14.76
CA ASN A 2 -0.70 13.71 13.81
C ASN A 2 -1.21 15.14 13.68
N ASP A 3 -1.02 15.70 12.50
CA ASP A 3 -1.46 17.04 12.20
C ASP A 3 -2.96 17.06 11.91
N SER A 4 -3.74 17.61 12.84
CA SER A 4 -5.20 17.69 12.77
C SER A 4 -5.71 18.87 11.94
N ARG A 5 -4.82 19.67 11.33
CA ARG A 5 -5.21 20.80 10.49
C ARG A 5 -6.08 20.36 9.31
N PRO A 6 -7.07 21.18 8.90
CA PRO A 6 -7.91 20.90 7.74
C PRO A 6 -7.10 20.61 6.47
N PHE A 7 -7.66 19.79 5.58
CA PHE A 7 -7.07 19.58 4.26
C PHE A 7 -7.08 20.88 3.46
N GLY A 8 -5.93 21.26 2.91
CA GLY A 8 -5.71 22.51 2.19
C GLY A 8 -4.75 23.45 2.91
N ASP A 9 -4.58 23.32 4.24
CA ASP A 9 -3.60 24.10 5.01
C ASP A 9 -2.16 23.88 4.52
N PHE A 10 -1.91 22.74 3.89
CA PHE A 10 -0.63 22.41 3.26
C PHE A 10 -0.71 22.32 1.74
N ALA A 11 -1.61 23.08 1.11
CA ALA A 11 -1.65 23.12 -0.35
C ALA A 11 -0.27 23.53 -0.90
N PRO A 12 0.29 22.80 -1.88
CA PRO A 12 1.59 23.12 -2.46
C PRO A 12 1.54 24.50 -3.10
N SER A 13 2.56 25.32 -2.82
CA SER A 13 2.72 26.66 -3.36
C SER A 13 4.16 26.92 -3.84
N GLY A 14 4.35 27.98 -4.61
CA GLY A 14 5.66 28.42 -5.10
C GLY A 14 6.47 27.31 -5.78
N LEU A 15 7.72 27.14 -5.32
CA LEU A 15 8.66 26.16 -5.88
C LEU A 15 8.16 24.72 -5.76
N ALA A 16 7.49 24.38 -4.65
CA ALA A 16 6.98 23.02 -4.44
C ALA A 16 5.89 22.67 -5.46
N ARG A 17 4.92 23.57 -5.65
CA ARG A 17 3.87 23.43 -6.68
C ARG A 17 4.50 23.25 -8.06
N TRP A 18 5.40 24.16 -8.43
CA TRP A 18 6.05 24.12 -9.74
C TRP A 18 6.80 22.81 -9.97
N VAL A 19 7.57 22.33 -8.99
CA VAL A 19 8.27 21.04 -9.11
C VAL A 19 7.28 19.89 -9.29
N ILE A 20 6.23 19.81 -8.47
CA ILE A 20 5.21 18.74 -8.54
C ILE A 20 4.56 18.72 -9.94
N ASP A 21 4.14 19.87 -10.44
CA ASP A 21 3.50 19.98 -11.76
C ASP A 21 4.47 19.58 -12.88
N ARG A 22 5.76 19.94 -12.77
CA ARG A 22 6.78 19.51 -13.73
C ARG A 22 7.02 18.01 -13.68
N THR A 23 7.25 17.44 -12.49
CA THR A 23 7.59 16.01 -12.37
C THR A 23 6.45 15.08 -12.79
N ARG A 24 5.20 15.51 -12.57
CA ARG A 24 3.99 14.79 -13.01
C ARG A 24 3.78 14.82 -14.53
N GLY A 25 4.28 15.85 -15.22
CA GLY A 25 4.17 15.99 -16.68
C GLY A 25 5.34 15.40 -17.48
N LEU A 26 6.36 14.85 -16.82
CA LEU A 26 7.50 14.23 -17.53
C LEU A 26 7.07 12.93 -18.22
N PRO A 27 7.68 12.58 -19.37
CA PRO A 27 7.42 11.33 -20.08
C PRO A 27 8.12 10.14 -19.42
N GLU A 28 7.53 8.96 -19.60
CA GLU A 28 8.11 7.73 -19.07
C GLU A 28 9.39 7.36 -19.82
N GLY A 29 10.53 7.57 -19.15
CA GLY A 29 11.83 7.28 -19.72
C GLY A 29 12.96 7.60 -18.75
N TRP A 30 14.15 7.09 -19.05
CA TRP A 30 15.32 7.27 -18.19
C TRP A 30 15.64 8.76 -17.94
N ALA A 31 15.61 9.58 -19.00
CA ALA A 31 15.86 11.02 -18.90
C ALA A 31 14.80 11.72 -18.04
N GLY A 32 13.51 11.41 -18.26
CA GLY A 32 12.40 11.94 -17.46
C GLY A 32 12.51 11.56 -15.99
N ARG A 33 12.79 10.29 -15.69
CA ARG A 33 13.00 9.81 -14.31
C ARG A 33 14.19 10.49 -13.63
N ARG A 34 15.31 10.68 -14.34
CA ARG A 34 16.50 11.37 -13.82
C ARG A 34 16.23 12.85 -13.53
N LEU A 35 15.53 13.53 -14.44
CA LEU A 35 15.11 14.92 -14.25
C LEU A 35 14.14 15.04 -13.06
N ALA A 36 13.17 14.13 -12.93
CA ALA A 36 12.25 14.09 -11.81
C ALA A 36 12.98 13.96 -10.46
N LEU A 37 13.98 13.07 -10.38
CA LEU A 37 14.81 12.91 -9.19
C LEU A 37 15.58 14.20 -8.84
N MET A 38 16.11 14.91 -9.84
CA MET A 38 16.82 16.17 -9.62
C MET A 38 15.87 17.26 -9.12
N LEU A 39 14.73 17.47 -9.79
CA LEU A 39 13.73 18.47 -9.42
C LEU A 39 13.14 18.19 -8.03
N ARG A 40 12.88 16.91 -7.73
CA ARG A 40 12.41 16.48 -6.40
C ARG A 40 13.38 16.90 -5.30
N ARG A 41 14.69 16.71 -5.48
CA ARG A 41 15.70 17.12 -4.48
C ARG A 41 15.64 18.61 -4.19
N LEU A 42 15.30 19.43 -5.20
CA LEU A 42 15.13 20.86 -5.04
C LEU A 42 13.90 21.20 -4.18
N ALA A 43 12.73 20.61 -4.48
CA ALA A 43 11.51 20.81 -3.69
C ALA A 43 11.67 20.33 -2.24
N MET A 44 12.31 19.18 -2.01
CA MET A 44 12.49 18.65 -0.66
C MET A 44 13.28 19.60 0.26
N LYS A 45 14.18 20.43 -0.29
CA LYS A 45 14.91 21.44 0.49
C LYS A 45 14.01 22.60 0.95
N SER A 46 12.95 22.90 0.20
CA SER A 46 12.05 24.02 0.51
C SER A 46 10.90 23.64 1.43
N LEU A 47 10.55 22.35 1.52
CA LEU A 47 9.35 21.89 2.25
C LEU A 47 9.52 21.83 3.78
N LYS A 48 10.74 22.04 4.32
CA LYS A 48 11.03 22.22 5.75
C LYS A 48 10.40 21.18 6.72
N GLY A 49 10.16 19.96 6.26
CA GLY A 49 9.56 18.91 7.09
C GLY A 49 8.03 18.92 7.13
N LEU A 50 7.36 19.86 6.45
CA LEU A 50 5.90 19.95 6.40
C LEU A 50 5.31 18.96 5.38
N PRO A 51 4.13 18.38 5.66
CA PRO A 51 3.39 17.61 4.68
C PRO A 51 2.86 18.49 3.54
N LEU A 52 2.24 17.84 2.55
CA LEU A 52 1.57 18.49 1.43
C LEU A 52 0.20 17.88 1.19
N ASP A 53 -0.80 18.75 1.01
CA ASP A 53 -2.17 18.38 0.68
C ASP A 53 -2.41 18.54 -0.82
N LEU A 54 -2.77 17.46 -1.50
CA LEU A 54 -3.04 17.48 -2.93
C LEU A 54 -3.99 16.38 -3.37
N GLU A 55 -4.57 16.57 -4.55
CA GLU A 55 -5.34 15.54 -5.24
C GLU A 55 -4.45 14.84 -6.28
N THR A 56 -4.47 13.50 -6.28
CA THR A 56 -3.71 12.66 -7.19
C THR A 56 -4.66 11.62 -7.77
N PHE A 57 -4.89 11.67 -9.09
CA PHE A 57 -5.86 10.82 -9.80
C PHE A 57 -7.25 10.76 -9.13
N GLY A 58 -7.75 11.92 -8.68
CA GLY A 58 -9.06 12.02 -8.05
C GLY A 58 -9.11 11.62 -6.58
N VAL A 59 -7.96 11.27 -5.97
CA VAL A 59 -7.83 10.93 -4.56
C VAL A 59 -7.16 12.07 -3.80
N ARG A 60 -7.80 12.56 -2.74
CA ARG A 60 -7.24 13.61 -1.86
C ARG A 60 -6.37 12.98 -0.78
N MET A 61 -5.12 13.44 -0.66
CA MET A 61 -4.17 12.89 0.32
C MET A 61 -3.29 13.98 0.93
N ARG A 62 -3.01 13.84 2.22
CA ARG A 62 -1.91 14.52 2.91
C ARG A 62 -0.70 13.60 2.90
N LEU A 63 0.36 14.05 2.25
CA LEU A 63 1.59 13.28 2.08
C LEU A 63 2.76 13.94 2.79
N TYR A 64 3.51 13.14 3.53
CA TYR A 64 4.77 13.42 4.20
C TYR A 64 5.90 12.79 3.38
N PRO A 65 6.48 13.51 2.41
CA PRO A 65 7.48 12.94 1.49
C PRO A 65 8.85 12.68 2.13
N TYR A 66 8.94 12.71 3.47
CA TYR A 66 10.14 12.45 4.25
C TYR A 66 10.04 11.08 4.85
N LYS A 67 11.10 10.27 4.66
CA LYS A 67 11.19 8.93 5.23
C LYS A 67 10.02 8.01 4.87
N ASN A 68 9.33 8.25 3.76
CA ASN A 68 8.38 7.31 3.17
C ASN A 68 8.52 7.39 1.64
N VAL A 69 9.04 6.31 1.05
CA VAL A 69 9.26 6.22 -0.41
C VAL A 69 7.93 6.23 -1.17
N CYS A 70 6.91 5.55 -0.65
CA CYS A 70 5.56 5.47 -1.24
C CYS A 70 4.95 6.89 -1.35
N GLU A 71 4.83 7.60 -0.23
CA GLU A 71 4.29 8.96 -0.20
C GLU A 71 5.05 9.92 -1.14
N ARG A 72 6.36 9.77 -1.21
CA ARG A 72 7.21 10.58 -2.10
C ARG A 72 7.01 10.25 -3.58
N ARG A 73 6.72 8.99 -3.94
CA ARG A 73 6.39 8.61 -5.33
C ARG A 73 5.01 9.12 -5.72
N ILE A 74 4.00 8.98 -4.85
CA ILE A 74 2.64 9.52 -5.07
C ILE A 74 2.70 11.04 -5.28
N LEU A 75 3.51 11.75 -4.48
CA LEU A 75 3.62 13.20 -4.60
C LEU A 75 4.21 13.63 -5.95
N PHE A 76 5.39 13.12 -6.31
CA PHE A 76 6.17 13.67 -7.43
C PHE A 76 6.00 12.92 -8.75
N THR A 77 5.80 11.60 -8.71
CA THR A 77 5.78 10.75 -9.91
C THR A 77 4.67 9.68 -9.82
N PRO A 78 3.41 10.04 -9.53
CA PRO A 78 2.31 9.09 -9.40
C PRO A 78 2.04 8.33 -10.70
N GLN A 79 2.33 8.94 -11.86
CA GLN A 79 2.16 8.31 -13.17
C GLN A 79 3.11 7.13 -13.45
N TYR A 80 4.11 6.90 -12.58
CA TYR A 80 5.02 5.74 -12.65
C TYR A 80 4.91 4.86 -11.42
N PHE A 81 3.84 4.99 -10.64
CA PHE A 81 3.69 4.27 -9.39
C PHE A 81 2.42 3.43 -9.39
N ASP A 82 2.65 2.15 -9.61
CA ASP A 82 1.69 1.05 -9.47
C ASP A 82 0.42 1.21 -10.33
N THR A 83 0.56 1.90 -11.47
CA THR A 83 -0.56 2.22 -12.37
C THR A 83 -1.16 0.98 -13.03
N ASP A 84 -0.34 -0.02 -13.34
CA ASP A 84 -0.82 -1.25 -13.99
C ASP A 84 -1.50 -2.18 -12.97
N GLU A 85 -0.97 -2.24 -11.75
CA GLU A 85 -1.57 -2.96 -10.62
C GLU A 85 -2.94 -2.38 -10.27
N ILE A 86 -3.04 -1.05 -10.13
CA ILE A 86 -4.31 -0.36 -9.87
C ILE A 86 -5.29 -0.56 -11.03
N ARG A 87 -4.83 -0.47 -12.29
CA ARG A 87 -5.69 -0.71 -13.46
C ARG A 87 -6.25 -2.13 -13.44
N ILE A 88 -5.42 -3.12 -13.13
CA ILE A 88 -5.86 -4.51 -13.05
C ILE A 88 -6.91 -4.67 -11.96
N LEU A 89 -6.65 -4.20 -10.73
CA LEU A 89 -7.62 -4.25 -9.63
C LEU A 89 -8.95 -3.58 -10.01
N SER A 90 -8.87 -2.38 -10.59
CA SER A 90 -10.04 -1.56 -10.92
C SER A 90 -10.90 -2.19 -12.00
N SER A 91 -10.30 -2.87 -12.99
CA SER A 91 -11.07 -3.51 -14.06
C SER A 91 -11.77 -4.80 -13.63
N ARG A 92 -11.61 -5.24 -12.37
CA ARG A 92 -12.30 -6.41 -11.78
C ARG A 92 -13.38 -6.01 -10.78
N ILE A 93 -13.59 -4.70 -10.60
CA ILE A 93 -14.65 -4.20 -9.73
C ILE A 93 -16.00 -4.65 -10.30
N VAL A 94 -16.78 -5.30 -9.44
CA VAL A 94 -18.14 -5.78 -9.69
C VAL A 94 -19.02 -5.45 -8.49
N ASP A 95 -20.33 -5.67 -8.60
CA ASP A 95 -21.24 -5.50 -7.47
C ASP A 95 -20.85 -6.41 -6.30
N GLY A 96 -20.71 -5.81 -5.11
CA GLY A 96 -20.27 -6.48 -3.89
C GLY A 96 -18.77 -6.85 -3.89
N PHE A 97 -17.94 -6.20 -4.70
CA PHE A 97 -16.50 -6.47 -4.78
C PHE A 97 -15.82 -6.23 -3.43
N THR A 98 -15.09 -7.23 -2.97
CA THR A 98 -14.35 -7.23 -1.70
C THR A 98 -12.85 -7.17 -1.96
N PHE A 99 -12.21 -6.08 -1.53
CA PHE A 99 -10.78 -5.85 -1.69
C PHE A 99 -10.09 -5.69 -0.35
N ILE A 100 -8.98 -6.40 -0.15
CA ILE A 100 -8.14 -6.31 1.04
C ILE A 100 -6.76 -5.77 0.64
N ASP A 101 -6.37 -4.65 1.22
CA ASP A 101 -5.09 -3.99 1.02
C ASP A 101 -4.22 -4.19 2.26
N VAL A 102 -3.36 -5.21 2.24
CA VAL A 102 -2.48 -5.58 3.36
C VAL A 102 -1.14 -4.89 3.19
N GLY A 103 -0.76 -4.08 4.18
CA GLY A 103 0.36 -3.14 4.05
C GLY A 103 -0.07 -1.85 3.34
N SER A 104 -1.26 -1.36 3.67
CA SER A 104 -1.91 -0.26 2.95
C SER A 104 -1.11 1.05 2.99
N ASN A 105 -0.17 1.19 3.93
CA ASN A 105 0.63 2.38 4.12
C ASN A 105 -0.32 3.59 4.30
N VAL A 106 -0.17 4.66 3.52
CA VAL A 106 -1.07 5.82 3.56
C VAL A 106 -2.36 5.68 2.73
N GLY A 107 -2.66 4.48 2.22
CA GLY A 107 -3.94 4.15 1.57
C GLY A 107 -3.96 4.30 0.06
N TRP A 108 -2.82 4.27 -0.64
CA TRP A 108 -2.76 4.52 -2.09
C TRP A 108 -3.64 3.55 -2.88
N TYR A 109 -3.51 2.25 -2.63
CA TYR A 109 -4.30 1.21 -3.30
C TYR A 109 -5.77 1.26 -2.86
N ALA A 110 -6.03 1.20 -1.54
CA ALA A 110 -7.39 1.25 -1.00
C ALA A 110 -8.20 2.46 -1.52
N LEU A 111 -7.62 3.66 -1.53
CA LEU A 111 -8.30 4.86 -2.01
C LEU A 111 -8.46 4.90 -3.53
N SER A 112 -7.46 4.42 -4.28
CA SER A 112 -7.57 4.36 -5.75
C SER A 112 -8.67 3.39 -6.18
N VAL A 113 -8.72 2.19 -5.59
CA VAL A 113 -9.78 1.20 -5.86
C VAL A 113 -11.15 1.75 -5.45
N ALA A 114 -11.26 2.42 -4.29
CA ALA A 114 -12.51 3.04 -3.87
C ALA A 114 -12.96 4.16 -4.83
N ARG A 115 -12.01 4.95 -5.35
CA ARG A 115 -12.28 6.04 -6.28
C ARG A 115 -12.79 5.54 -7.62
N GLU A 116 -12.22 4.44 -8.11
CA GLU A 116 -12.62 3.77 -9.36
C GLU A 116 -13.94 3.02 -9.21
N ALA A 117 -14.21 2.44 -8.03
CA ALA A 117 -15.50 1.82 -7.74
C ALA A 117 -16.68 2.81 -7.84
N GLY A 118 -16.47 4.06 -7.46
CA GLY A 118 -17.48 5.11 -7.53
C GLY A 118 -18.73 4.73 -6.73
N ALA A 119 -19.86 4.53 -7.42
CA ALA A 119 -21.14 4.16 -6.79
C ALA A 119 -21.35 2.64 -6.68
N VAL A 120 -20.46 1.82 -7.24
CA VAL A 120 -20.56 0.36 -7.15
C VAL A 120 -20.38 -0.06 -5.69
N PRO A 121 -21.29 -0.89 -5.12
CA PRO A 121 -21.12 -1.44 -3.78
C PRO A 121 -19.81 -2.21 -3.66
N THR A 122 -18.88 -1.68 -2.87
CA THR A 122 -17.57 -2.30 -2.64
C THR A 122 -17.23 -2.32 -1.15
N ARG A 123 -16.58 -3.39 -0.72
CA ARG A 123 -16.08 -3.53 0.65
C ARG A 123 -14.56 -3.52 0.61
N ILE A 124 -13.96 -2.48 1.17
CA ILE A 124 -12.50 -2.30 1.17
C ILE A 124 -11.97 -2.34 2.60
N LEU A 125 -10.99 -3.20 2.84
CA LEU A 125 -10.26 -3.29 4.10
C LEU A 125 -8.81 -2.85 3.89
N ALA A 126 -8.39 -1.77 4.54
CA ALA A 126 -7.02 -1.25 4.49
C ALA A 126 -6.31 -1.60 5.80
N VAL A 127 -5.28 -2.45 5.74
CA VAL A 127 -4.58 -2.96 6.90
C VAL A 127 -3.20 -2.33 6.98
N GLU A 128 -2.93 -1.59 8.05
CA GLU A 128 -1.64 -0.92 8.28
C GLU A 128 -1.25 -1.05 9.75
N PRO A 129 -0.16 -1.78 10.08
CA PRO A 129 0.21 -2.03 11.46
C PRO A 129 0.93 -0.88 12.15
N GLN A 130 1.64 -0.01 11.43
CA GLN A 130 2.47 1.02 12.05
C GLN A 130 1.61 2.21 12.49
N PRO A 131 1.54 2.54 13.80
CA PRO A 131 0.58 3.55 14.29
C PRO A 131 0.71 4.92 13.62
N GLU A 132 1.94 5.42 13.40
CA GLU A 132 2.16 6.71 12.75
C GLU A 132 1.64 6.74 11.30
N ILE A 133 1.76 5.62 10.57
CA ILE A 133 1.30 5.53 9.18
C ILE A 133 -0.21 5.23 9.14
N PHE A 134 -0.70 4.42 10.07
CA PHE A 134 -2.13 4.17 10.26
C PHE A 134 -2.90 5.47 10.51
N ASP A 135 -2.36 6.38 11.32
CA ASP A 135 -3.00 7.69 11.54
C ASP A 135 -3.07 8.53 10.26
N ARG A 136 -2.06 8.44 9.38
CA ARG A 136 -2.07 9.10 8.07
C ARG A 136 -3.08 8.44 7.11
N LEU A 137 -3.18 7.11 7.13
CA LEU A 137 -4.20 6.35 6.41
C LEU A 137 -5.61 6.81 6.81
N ILE A 138 -5.91 6.84 8.10
CA ILE A 138 -7.19 7.31 8.64
C ILE A 138 -7.46 8.75 8.19
N TYR A 139 -6.46 9.64 8.29
CA TYR A 139 -6.61 11.01 7.83
C TYR A 139 -6.97 11.07 6.34
N ASN A 140 -6.28 10.32 5.48
CA ASN A 140 -6.51 10.29 4.04
C ASN A 140 -7.88 9.68 3.68
N ILE A 141 -8.32 8.62 4.36
CA ILE A 141 -9.67 8.05 4.19
C ILE A 141 -10.73 9.13 4.46
N ARG A 142 -10.57 9.92 5.53
CA ARG A 142 -11.52 11.00 5.87
C ARG A 142 -11.59 12.11 4.82
N GLN A 143 -10.54 12.30 4.00
CA GLN A 143 -10.57 13.30 2.93
C GLN A 143 -11.34 12.86 1.68
N ASN A 144 -11.76 11.59 1.63
CA ASN A 144 -12.47 10.98 0.52
C ASN A 144 -13.80 10.38 1.00
N PRO A 145 -14.77 11.21 1.46
CA PRO A 145 -15.98 10.73 2.15
C PRO A 145 -16.93 9.90 1.28
N SER A 146 -16.75 9.91 -0.05
CA SER A 146 -17.48 9.03 -0.97
C SER A 146 -16.95 7.59 -0.99
N CYS A 147 -15.78 7.34 -0.39
CA CYS A 147 -15.14 6.03 -0.36
C CYS A 147 -15.56 5.27 0.92
N THR A 148 -16.00 4.02 0.77
CA THR A 148 -16.30 3.15 1.92
C THR A 148 -15.11 2.24 2.20
N ILE A 149 -14.21 2.70 3.06
CA ILE A 149 -12.98 1.96 3.44
C ILE A 149 -12.97 1.79 4.95
N LYS A 150 -12.75 0.55 5.42
CA LYS A 150 -12.46 0.26 6.82
C LYS A 150 -10.96 0.10 6.98
N ALA A 151 -10.35 0.87 7.88
CA ALA A 151 -8.94 0.68 8.24
C ALA A 151 -8.82 -0.22 9.47
N VAL A 152 -7.78 -1.07 9.51
CA VAL A 152 -7.47 -1.96 10.64
C VAL A 152 -6.00 -1.82 11.03
N ASP A 153 -5.75 -1.58 12.32
CA ASP A 153 -4.46 -1.33 12.95
C ASP A 153 -3.80 -2.63 13.44
N CYS A 154 -3.54 -3.56 12.52
CA CYS A 154 -2.86 -4.81 12.84
C CYS A 154 -1.89 -5.24 11.75
N ALA A 155 -0.91 -6.07 12.11
CA ALA A 155 -0.08 -6.77 11.15
C ALA A 155 -0.77 -8.07 10.72
N VAL A 156 -0.59 -8.45 9.45
CA VAL A 156 -0.93 -9.79 8.98
C VAL A 156 0.33 -10.65 9.01
N ALA A 157 0.31 -11.73 9.77
CA ALA A 157 1.45 -12.58 10.05
C ALA A 157 1.08 -14.09 10.02
N ASP A 158 2.05 -14.95 10.31
CA ASP A 158 1.89 -16.41 10.39
C ASP A 158 1.08 -16.87 11.62
N LYS A 159 1.00 -16.03 12.65
CA LYS A 159 0.28 -16.30 13.90
C LYS A 159 -0.31 -15.05 14.52
N THR A 160 -1.33 -15.26 15.35
CA THR A 160 -1.99 -14.21 16.12
C THR A 160 -1.25 -13.91 17.43
N GLY A 161 -1.25 -12.64 17.82
CA GLY A 161 -0.66 -12.18 19.06
C GLY A 161 -0.02 -10.82 18.86
N GLU A 162 1.24 -10.71 19.23
CA GLU A 162 2.01 -9.47 19.20
C GLU A 162 3.25 -9.67 18.33
N LEU A 163 3.52 -8.68 17.48
CA LEU A 163 4.64 -8.69 16.54
C LEU A 163 5.50 -7.45 16.76
N THR A 164 6.81 -7.63 16.70
CA THR A 164 7.76 -6.52 16.72
C THR A 164 8.08 -6.11 15.29
N LEU A 165 7.78 -4.86 14.95
CA LEU A 165 8.21 -4.24 13.70
C LEU A 165 9.51 -3.47 13.92
N PHE A 166 10.48 -3.68 13.04
CA PHE A 166 11.70 -2.88 12.99
C PHE A 166 11.54 -1.78 11.95
N LEU A 167 11.66 -0.53 12.39
CA LEU A 167 11.45 0.65 11.55
C LEU A 167 12.78 1.09 10.92
N ASP A 168 12.79 1.31 9.60
CA ASP A 168 13.92 1.98 8.95
C ASP A 168 13.87 3.50 9.25
N PRO A 169 14.90 4.08 9.91
CA PRO A 169 14.95 5.51 10.19
C PRO A 169 14.99 6.39 8.93
N LEU A 170 15.35 5.84 7.77
CA LEU A 170 15.39 6.48 6.46
C LEU A 170 14.13 6.21 5.62
N ASN A 171 13.37 5.18 5.94
CA ASN A 171 12.14 4.81 5.24
C ASN A 171 11.12 4.12 6.16
N ARG A 172 10.43 4.90 6.98
CA ARG A 172 9.37 4.42 7.88
C ARG A 172 8.23 3.72 7.17
N GLY A 173 8.01 3.97 5.88
CA GLY A 173 7.00 3.25 5.09
C GLY A 173 7.35 1.79 4.78
N GLU A 174 8.59 1.36 5.02
CA GLU A 174 9.04 -0.04 4.95
C GLU A 174 9.28 -0.51 6.40
N ALA A 175 8.31 -1.19 7.00
CA ALA A 175 8.46 -1.85 8.29
C ALA A 175 8.68 -3.34 8.05
N SER A 176 9.77 -3.91 8.57
CA SER A 176 10.12 -5.31 8.31
C SER A 176 10.08 -6.17 9.58
N LEU A 177 9.81 -7.46 9.39
CA LEU A 177 9.82 -8.46 10.47
C LEU A 177 11.23 -8.97 10.81
N LYS A 178 12.21 -8.74 9.93
CA LYS A 178 13.59 -9.22 10.11
C LYS A 178 14.43 -8.13 10.77
N ILE A 179 15.27 -8.54 11.73
CA ILE A 179 16.29 -7.68 12.34
C ILE A 179 17.24 -7.25 11.21
N VAL A 180 17.14 -6.00 10.77
CA VAL A 180 18.19 -5.39 9.96
C VAL A 180 19.38 -5.18 10.89
N ASN A 181 20.55 -5.75 10.55
CA ASN A 181 21.80 -5.63 11.29
C ASN A 181 22.33 -4.17 11.30
N SER A 182 21.60 -3.26 11.92
CA SER A 182 22.04 -1.91 12.22
C SER A 182 21.71 -1.63 13.68
N SER A 183 22.76 -1.56 14.49
CA SER A 183 22.74 -1.09 15.86
C SER A 183 21.90 0.19 15.99
N GLN A 184 20.87 0.14 16.86
CA GLN A 184 19.89 1.20 17.19
C GLN A 184 18.66 1.35 16.26
N THR A 185 17.89 0.27 16.05
CA THR A 185 16.57 0.34 15.37
C THR A 185 15.46 0.77 16.33
N ASP A 186 14.70 1.80 15.93
CA ASP A 186 13.36 2.07 16.48
C ASP A 186 12.50 0.81 16.25
N ALA A 187 12.08 0.14 17.31
CA ALA A 187 11.22 -1.04 17.25
C ALA A 187 9.90 -0.74 17.95
N ILE A 188 8.79 -1.20 17.37
CA ILE A 188 7.46 -1.06 17.94
C ILE A 188 6.77 -2.41 18.02
N ARG A 189 5.94 -2.60 19.04
CA ARG A 189 5.07 -3.76 19.16
C ARG A 189 3.68 -3.42 18.66
N VAL A 190 3.12 -4.30 17.86
CA VAL A 190 1.81 -4.11 17.23
C VAL A 190 1.00 -5.41 17.33
N PRO A 191 -0.35 -5.32 17.39
CA PRO A 191 -1.21 -6.48 17.26
C PRO A 191 -0.96 -7.18 15.92
N ALA A 192 -0.97 -8.51 15.92
CA ALA A 192 -0.85 -9.33 14.73
C ALA A 192 -1.95 -10.39 14.68
N VAL A 193 -2.43 -10.67 13.48
CA VAL A 193 -3.43 -11.71 13.19
C VAL A 193 -3.02 -12.49 11.94
N THR A 194 -3.51 -13.71 11.81
CA THR A 194 -3.41 -14.42 10.52
C THR A 194 -4.36 -13.82 9.49
N MET A 195 -4.07 -14.01 8.20
CA MET A 195 -4.98 -13.58 7.12
C MET A 195 -6.37 -14.23 7.29
N LEU A 196 -6.43 -15.51 7.60
CA LEU A 196 -7.70 -16.22 7.82
C LEU A 196 -8.48 -15.64 9.02
N GLU A 197 -7.81 -15.34 10.12
CA GLU A 197 -8.46 -14.73 11.28
C GLU A 197 -8.97 -13.31 10.97
N LEU A 198 -8.20 -12.50 10.25
CA LEU A 198 -8.64 -11.18 9.80
C LEU A 198 -9.94 -11.29 8.98
N LEU A 199 -9.97 -12.16 7.97
CA LEU A 199 -11.15 -12.37 7.13
C LEU A 199 -12.35 -12.85 7.97
N SER A 200 -12.11 -13.75 8.92
CA SER A 200 -13.15 -14.30 9.80
C SER A 200 -13.73 -13.25 10.75
N ARG A 201 -12.89 -12.41 11.38
CA ARG A 201 -13.32 -11.31 12.26
C ARG A 201 -14.18 -10.28 11.52
N GLU A 202 -13.88 -10.07 10.23
CA GLU A 202 -14.66 -9.21 9.36
C GLU A 202 -15.93 -9.89 8.79
N GLY A 203 -16.17 -11.17 9.12
CA GLY A 203 -17.32 -11.93 8.62
C GLY A 203 -17.30 -12.09 7.09
N LEU A 204 -16.12 -12.11 6.48
CA LEU A 204 -15.95 -12.27 5.04
C LEU A 204 -16.11 -13.75 4.68
N THR A 205 -16.99 -14.03 3.73
CA THR A 205 -17.22 -15.38 3.17
C THR A 205 -16.69 -15.52 1.75
N ARG A 206 -16.32 -14.39 1.13
CA ARG A 206 -15.68 -14.26 -0.19
C ARG A 206 -14.72 -13.07 -0.19
N VAL A 207 -13.67 -13.16 -0.98
CA VAL A 207 -12.75 -12.07 -1.28
C VAL A 207 -12.51 -12.07 -2.78
N ASP A 208 -12.53 -10.91 -3.43
CA ASP A 208 -12.35 -10.83 -4.87
C ASP A 208 -10.90 -10.49 -5.22
N ALA A 209 -10.28 -9.60 -4.45
CA ALA A 209 -8.88 -9.24 -4.61
C ALA A 209 -8.14 -9.00 -3.29
N ILE A 210 -6.86 -9.35 -3.26
CA ILE A 210 -5.94 -9.02 -2.16
C ILE A 210 -4.67 -8.40 -2.74
N LYS A 211 -4.30 -7.21 -2.25
CA LYS A 211 -2.92 -6.70 -2.34
C LYS A 211 -2.19 -7.13 -1.06
N LEU A 212 -1.06 -7.79 -1.22
CA LEU A 212 -0.20 -8.22 -0.12
C LEU A 212 1.18 -7.59 -0.26
N ASP A 213 1.47 -6.64 0.63
CA ASP A 213 2.77 -5.97 0.76
C ASP A 213 3.20 -5.98 2.22
N VAL A 214 3.91 -7.02 2.64
CA VAL A 214 4.35 -7.17 4.05
C VAL A 214 5.87 -7.20 4.14
N GLU A 215 6.52 -6.53 3.18
CA GLU A 215 7.96 -6.24 3.17
C GLU A 215 8.87 -7.48 3.21
N GLY A 216 8.46 -8.57 2.54
CA GLY A 216 9.27 -9.79 2.44
C GLY A 216 8.84 -10.92 3.37
N ALA A 217 7.65 -10.82 3.96
CA ALA A 217 7.02 -11.87 4.76
C ALA A 217 5.77 -12.46 4.06
N GLU A 218 5.62 -12.25 2.74
CA GLU A 218 4.45 -12.68 1.98
C GLU A 218 4.28 -14.21 2.03
N ASP A 219 5.38 -14.94 2.05
CA ASP A 219 5.42 -16.39 2.20
C ASP A 219 4.88 -16.87 3.56
N LEU A 220 5.27 -16.18 4.64
CA LEU A 220 4.81 -16.47 6.00
C LEU A 220 3.32 -16.22 6.18
N VAL A 221 2.74 -15.33 5.36
CA VAL A 221 1.30 -15.07 5.35
C VAL A 221 0.56 -16.08 4.48
N LEU A 222 1.06 -16.32 3.25
CA LEU A 222 0.34 -17.12 2.26
C LEU A 222 0.37 -18.62 2.52
N ASP A 223 1.47 -19.17 3.05
CA ASP A 223 1.55 -20.61 3.35
C ASP A 223 0.48 -21.09 4.35
N PRO A 224 0.37 -20.51 5.57
CA PRO A 224 -0.70 -20.90 6.49
C PRO A 224 -2.10 -20.54 5.95
N PHE A 225 -2.24 -19.43 5.22
CA PHE A 225 -3.52 -19.07 4.61
C PHE A 225 -4.01 -20.18 3.65
N PHE A 226 -3.17 -20.67 2.73
CA PHE A 226 -3.56 -21.73 1.79
C PHE A 226 -3.59 -23.14 2.38
N ARG A 227 -3.07 -23.32 3.60
CA ARG A 227 -3.19 -24.56 4.37
C ARG A 227 -4.53 -24.62 5.09
N ASP A 228 -4.95 -23.51 5.69
CA ASP A 228 -6.03 -23.49 6.68
C ASP A 228 -7.33 -22.87 6.15
N ALA A 229 -7.28 -21.97 5.17
CA ALA A 229 -8.47 -21.28 4.66
C ALA A 229 -9.25 -22.15 3.66
N PRO A 230 -10.60 -22.10 3.69
CA PRO A 230 -11.42 -22.73 2.67
C PRO A 230 -11.22 -22.06 1.32
N ALA A 231 -11.34 -22.84 0.24
CA ALA A 231 -11.14 -22.36 -1.13
C ALA A 231 -12.11 -21.25 -1.57
N SER A 232 -13.20 -21.03 -0.84
CA SER A 232 -14.15 -19.91 -1.03
C SER A 232 -13.58 -18.55 -0.63
N LEU A 233 -12.55 -18.52 0.22
CA LEU A 233 -11.85 -17.29 0.63
C LEU A 233 -10.64 -16.98 -0.24
N TYR A 234 -10.24 -17.89 -1.12
CA TYR A 234 -9.15 -17.66 -2.04
C TYR A 234 -9.58 -16.59 -3.07
N PRO A 235 -8.91 -15.43 -3.12
CA PRO A 235 -9.32 -14.35 -4.00
C PRO A 235 -9.16 -14.72 -5.46
N SER A 236 -9.96 -14.10 -6.33
CA SER A 236 -9.79 -14.25 -7.77
C SER A 236 -8.51 -13.57 -8.27
N LEU A 237 -8.08 -12.51 -7.58
CA LEU A 237 -6.90 -11.72 -7.92
C LEU A 237 -5.97 -11.49 -6.71
N PHE A 238 -4.70 -11.83 -6.86
CA PHE A 238 -3.64 -11.40 -5.96
C PHE A 238 -2.74 -10.38 -6.64
N VAL A 239 -2.35 -9.34 -5.90
CA VAL A 239 -1.18 -8.52 -6.20
C VAL A 239 -0.21 -8.67 -5.03
N VAL A 240 1.01 -9.11 -5.28
CA VAL A 240 2.00 -9.44 -4.24
C VAL A 240 3.28 -8.67 -4.51
N ALA A 241 3.94 -8.14 -3.48
CA ALA A 241 5.25 -7.51 -3.64
C ALA A 241 6.25 -8.46 -4.32
N ASN A 242 7.12 -7.96 -5.20
CA ASN A 242 8.11 -8.76 -5.93
C ASN A 242 9.48 -8.68 -5.21
N VAL A 243 9.64 -9.50 -4.16
CA VAL A 243 10.86 -9.53 -3.32
C VAL A 243 11.34 -10.98 -3.09
N PRO A 244 11.60 -11.75 -4.15
CA PRO A 244 11.90 -13.19 -4.06
C PRO A 244 13.12 -13.51 -3.19
N GLU A 245 14.08 -12.61 -3.09
CA GLU A 245 15.26 -12.75 -2.24
C GLU A 245 14.96 -12.71 -0.73
N ARG A 246 13.78 -12.23 -0.33
CA ARG A 246 13.36 -12.16 1.08
C ARG A 246 12.54 -13.37 1.53
N TRP A 247 11.89 -14.06 0.59
CA TRP A 247 11.04 -15.22 0.86
C TRP A 247 11.85 -16.47 1.24
N GLN A 248 11.31 -17.27 2.14
CA GLN A 248 11.86 -18.57 2.54
C GLN A 248 11.34 -19.70 1.64
N ILE A 249 10.17 -19.52 1.04
CA ILE A 249 9.59 -20.43 0.03
C ILE A 249 9.27 -19.69 -1.27
N ASP A 250 9.13 -20.45 -2.35
CA ASP A 250 8.75 -19.91 -3.66
C ASP A 250 7.25 -19.58 -3.70
N VAL A 251 6.92 -18.32 -3.41
CA VAL A 251 5.54 -17.78 -3.43
C VAL A 251 4.90 -17.94 -4.82
N VAL A 252 5.68 -17.77 -5.90
CA VAL A 252 5.17 -17.92 -7.28
C VAL A 252 4.73 -19.35 -7.53
N LYS A 253 5.55 -20.34 -7.12
CA LYS A 253 5.21 -21.76 -7.21
C LYS A 253 4.05 -22.14 -6.30
N LEU A 254 3.98 -21.58 -5.09
CA LEU A 254 2.85 -21.79 -4.18
C LEU A 254 1.54 -21.33 -4.83
N LEU A 255 1.48 -20.11 -5.36
CA LEU A 255 0.29 -19.57 -6.04
C LEU A 255 -0.09 -20.41 -7.27
N LYS A 256 0.88 -20.79 -8.11
CA LYS A 256 0.63 -21.67 -9.27
C LYS A 256 0.06 -23.03 -8.85
N SER A 257 0.54 -23.61 -7.75
CA SER A 257 0.00 -24.89 -7.22
C SER A 257 -1.46 -24.79 -6.78
N LYS A 258 -1.95 -23.58 -6.48
CA LYS A 258 -3.34 -23.30 -6.07
C LYS A 258 -4.22 -22.86 -7.25
N GLY A 259 -3.72 -22.98 -8.49
CA GLY A 259 -4.47 -22.69 -9.72
C GLY A 259 -4.38 -21.24 -10.20
N TYR A 260 -3.47 -20.45 -9.65
CA TYR A 260 -3.27 -19.07 -10.10
C TYR A 260 -2.30 -19.00 -11.29
N ARG A 261 -2.65 -18.15 -12.27
CA ARG A 261 -1.80 -17.80 -13.40
C ARG A 261 -1.26 -16.39 -13.19
N GLN A 262 0.04 -16.20 -13.40
CA GLN A 262 0.64 -14.86 -13.39
C GLN A 262 0.16 -14.07 -14.61
N ILE A 263 -0.33 -12.85 -14.39
CA ILE A 263 -0.87 -11.96 -15.43
C ILE A 263 -0.12 -10.63 -15.53
N LEU A 264 0.65 -10.25 -14.50
CA LEU A 264 1.48 -9.06 -14.47
C LEU A 264 2.78 -9.35 -13.75
N GLU A 265 3.85 -8.75 -14.23
CA GLU A 265 5.12 -8.62 -13.52
C GLU A 265 5.65 -7.21 -13.71
N THR A 266 5.84 -6.50 -12.61
CA THR A 266 6.55 -5.22 -12.55
C THR A 266 7.78 -5.39 -11.67
N LYS A 267 8.60 -4.34 -11.62
CA LYS A 267 9.75 -4.33 -10.72
C LYS A 267 9.34 -4.51 -9.25
N MET A 268 8.17 -4.00 -8.86
CA MET A 268 7.75 -3.94 -7.46
C MET A 268 6.69 -4.99 -7.12
N ASN A 269 5.91 -5.47 -8.08
CA ASN A 269 4.79 -6.36 -7.80
C ASN A 269 4.62 -7.44 -8.88
N LEU A 270 4.00 -8.53 -8.46
CA LEU A 270 3.48 -9.60 -9.32
C LEU A 270 1.95 -9.62 -9.17
N ALA A 271 1.21 -9.88 -10.25
CA ALA A 271 -0.23 -10.12 -10.16
C ALA A 271 -0.61 -11.50 -10.69
N PHE A 272 -1.55 -12.13 -10.01
CA PHE A 272 -1.97 -13.51 -10.22
C PHE A 272 -3.49 -13.61 -10.26
N GLU A 273 -4.03 -14.29 -11.27
CA GLU A 273 -5.47 -14.49 -11.45
C GLU A 273 -5.80 -15.97 -11.36
N ARG A 274 -6.84 -16.32 -10.60
CA ARG A 274 -7.31 -17.70 -10.46
C ARG A 274 -8.39 -17.98 -11.50
N SER A 275 -8.21 -19.07 -12.24
CA SER A 275 -9.22 -19.59 -13.18
C SER A 275 -10.35 -20.35 -12.48
#